data_AF-A0A8J5PVR0-F1
#
_entry.id   AF-A0A8J5PVR0-F1
#
_cell.length_a   1.000
_cell.length_b   1.000
_cell.length_c   1.000
_cell.angle_alpha   90.00
_cell.angle_beta   90.00
_cell.angle_gamma   90.00
#
_symmetry.space_group_name_H-M   'P 1'
#
loop_
_entity.id
_entity.type
_entity.pdbx_description
1 polymer ?
#
loop_
_entity_poly.entity_id
_entity_poly.type
_entity_poly.pdbx_seq_one_letter_code
_entity_poly.pdbx_strand_id
1 'polypeptide(L)'
;MAHRESRYASQIDLKRWSVADLKGAEWSTFANSFIYHAVFDLMEKWTKDPLFTPPPSAILKTVGDSDEIVRDLHGNALGGVRTIHTDAPLARLVAATPKGRPNWYWGSEWPFHAKKLKDLYFSTAIYRQRAGQVLRECIDAGFLLDADAETLRRETVEKVSF
;
A
#
# COMPACT_ATOMS: atom_id res chain seq x y z
N MET A 1 19.86 11.74 -6.20
CA MET A 1 19.20 10.42 -6.29
C MET A 1 17.80 10.58 -5.74
N ALA A 2 16.76 10.03 -6.39
CA ALA A 2 15.41 10.10 -5.84
C ALA A 2 15.42 9.42 -4.47
N HIS A 3 14.85 10.07 -3.45
CA HIS A 3 14.66 9.49 -2.12
C HIS A 3 13.56 8.43 -2.22
N ARG A 4 13.85 7.29 -2.86
CA ARG A 4 12.90 6.20 -3.15
C ARG A 4 12.48 5.42 -1.90
N GLU A 5 13.03 5.79 -0.74
CA GLU A 5 12.78 5.20 0.56
C GLU A 5 11.70 5.97 1.33
N SER A 6 11.37 7.20 0.93
CA SER A 6 10.30 7.96 1.56
C SER A 6 8.98 7.68 0.83
N ARG A 7 7.95 7.35 1.60
CA ARG A 7 6.55 7.25 1.16
C ARG A 7 6.05 8.48 0.38
N TYR A 8 6.66 9.63 0.62
CA TYR A 8 6.33 10.91 -0.02
C TYR A 8 7.42 11.30 -1.00
N ALA A 9 7.01 11.74 -2.19
CA ALA A 9 7.93 12.27 -3.19
C ALA A 9 8.59 13.57 -2.71
N SER A 10 9.86 13.77 -3.06
CA SER A 10 10.55 15.04 -2.79
C SER A 10 9.95 16.17 -3.64
N GLN A 11 10.11 17.43 -3.21
CA GLN A 11 9.68 18.59 -4.01
C GLN A 11 10.34 18.62 -5.40
N ILE A 12 11.58 18.14 -5.50
CA ILE A 12 12.31 18.02 -6.77
C ILE A 12 11.63 16.98 -7.67
N ASP A 13 11.24 15.84 -7.11
CA ASP A 13 10.56 14.78 -7.86
C ASP A 13 9.16 15.22 -8.29
N LEU A 14 8.38 15.84 -7.42
CA LEU A 14 7.08 16.43 -7.77
C LEU A 14 7.19 17.43 -8.93
N LYS A 15 8.20 18.30 -8.91
CA LYS A 15 8.47 19.23 -10.02
C LYS A 15 8.85 18.51 -11.31
N ARG A 16 9.63 17.43 -11.24
CA ARG A 16 9.99 16.62 -12.42
C ARG A 16 8.79 15.88 -12.99
N TRP A 17 7.87 15.47 -12.12
CA TRP A 17 6.71 14.66 -12.46
C TRP A 17 5.49 15.48 -12.88
N SER A 18 5.53 16.80 -12.75
CA SER A 18 4.41 17.69 -13.09
C SER A 18 4.01 17.65 -14.57
N VAL A 19 4.83 17.04 -15.43
CA VAL A 19 4.53 16.83 -16.85
C VAL A 19 3.65 15.60 -17.10
N ALA A 20 3.47 14.74 -16.10
CA ALA A 20 2.60 13.56 -16.21
C ALA A 20 1.13 13.95 -16.10
N ASP A 21 0.32 13.50 -17.05
CA ASP A 21 -1.13 13.51 -16.91
C ASP A 21 -1.58 12.23 -16.20
N LEU A 22 -1.91 12.36 -14.92
CA LEU A 22 -2.35 11.25 -14.08
C LEU A 22 -3.78 10.79 -14.37
N LYS A 23 -4.52 11.42 -15.31
CA LYS A 23 -5.90 11.03 -15.68
C LYS A 23 -6.82 10.89 -14.46
N GLY A 24 -6.75 11.86 -13.55
CA GLY A 24 -7.52 11.90 -12.31
C GLY A 24 -7.00 11.02 -11.18
N ALA A 25 -5.83 10.40 -11.34
CA ALA A 25 -5.09 9.77 -10.24
C ALA A 25 -4.23 10.80 -9.49
N GLU A 26 -3.74 10.38 -8.34
CA GLU A 26 -2.68 11.02 -7.57
C GLU A 26 -1.47 10.09 -7.53
N TRP A 27 -0.29 10.63 -7.25
CA TRP A 27 0.88 9.81 -6.99
C TRP A 27 0.67 9.01 -5.72
N SER A 28 0.96 7.71 -5.78
CA SER A 28 0.62 6.83 -4.66
C SER A 28 1.40 7.20 -3.40
N THR A 29 0.71 7.09 -2.27
CA THR A 29 1.28 7.20 -0.92
C THR A 29 1.39 5.82 -0.26
N PHE A 30 1.45 4.73 -1.04
CA PHE A 30 1.65 3.38 -0.52
C PHE A 30 2.99 3.28 0.22
N ALA A 31 2.97 2.76 1.45
CA ALA A 31 4.16 2.65 2.29
C ALA A 31 5.01 1.42 1.95
N ASN A 32 5.63 1.40 0.76
CA ASN A 32 6.45 0.27 0.30
C ASN A 32 7.69 0.01 1.19
N SER A 33 8.31 1.05 1.74
CA SER A 33 9.50 0.92 2.60
C SER A 33 9.23 0.05 3.83
N PHE A 34 8.03 0.11 4.39
CA PHE A 34 7.65 -0.70 5.56
C PHE A 34 7.55 -2.19 5.22
N ILE A 35 7.19 -2.52 3.98
CA ILE A 35 7.24 -3.92 3.51
C ILE A 35 8.71 -4.37 3.40
N TYR A 36 9.61 -3.51 2.93
CA TYR A 36 11.04 -3.85 2.88
C TYR A 36 11.64 -3.99 4.29
N HIS A 37 11.23 -3.18 5.26
CA HIS A 37 11.66 -3.36 6.65
C HIS A 37 11.29 -4.75 7.18
N ALA A 38 10.04 -5.17 6.99
CA ALA A 38 9.59 -6.49 7.40
C ALA A 38 10.34 -7.63 6.68
N VAL A 39 10.59 -7.48 5.37
CA VAL A 39 11.39 -8.46 4.60
C VAL A 39 12.81 -8.58 5.15
N PHE A 40 13.48 -7.45 5.44
CA PHE A 40 14.85 -7.49 5.96
C PHE A 40 14.93 -8.06 7.37
N ASP A 41 13.97 -7.75 8.25
CA ASP A 41 13.86 -8.34 9.58
C ASP A 41 13.65 -9.86 9.51
N LEU A 42 12.76 -10.34 8.63
CA LEU A 42 12.53 -11.76 8.41
C LEU A 42 13.78 -12.46 7.83
N MET A 43 14.46 -11.83 6.88
CA MET A 43 15.71 -12.37 6.32
C MET A 43 16.82 -12.46 7.37
N GLU A 44 16.96 -11.45 8.23
CA GLU A 44 17.94 -11.45 9.31
C GLU A 44 17.65 -12.60 10.29
N LYS A 45 16.39 -12.76 10.73
CA LYS A 45 15.99 -13.87 11.62
C LYS A 45 16.27 -15.23 10.99
N TRP A 46 15.88 -15.40 9.72
CA TRP A 46 16.05 -16.65 9.00
C TRP A 46 17.51 -17.03 8.79
N THR A 47 18.39 -16.05 8.54
CA THR A 47 19.81 -16.31 8.33
C THR A 47 20.57 -16.55 9.64
N LYS A 48 20.06 -16.04 10.77
CA LYS A 48 20.69 -16.20 12.10
C LYS A 48 20.27 -17.48 12.83
N ASP A 49 19.01 -17.88 12.70
CA ASP A 49 18.44 -19.02 13.41
C ASP A 49 18.04 -20.13 12.43
N PRO A 50 18.73 -21.28 12.41
CA PRO A 50 18.40 -22.40 11.53
C PRO A 50 17.05 -23.06 11.86
N LEU A 51 16.46 -22.79 13.03
CA LEU A 51 15.13 -23.28 13.41
C LEU A 51 14.01 -22.30 13.03
N PHE A 52 14.36 -21.06 12.69
CA PHE A 52 13.39 -20.07 12.26
C PHE A 52 12.95 -20.33 10.82
N THR A 53 11.64 -20.41 10.58
CA THR A 53 11.06 -20.45 9.24
C THR A 53 10.20 -19.21 9.05
N PRO A 54 10.52 -18.32 8.08
CA PRO A 54 9.69 -17.16 7.82
C PRO A 54 8.28 -17.57 7.36
N PRO A 55 7.25 -16.75 7.64
CA PRO A 55 5.90 -17.04 7.18
C PRO A 55 5.84 -17.10 5.65
N PRO A 56 4.93 -17.93 5.08
CA PRO A 56 4.79 -18.02 3.64
C PRO A 56 4.33 -16.68 3.05
N SER A 57 4.88 -16.33 1.90
CA SER A 57 4.40 -15.19 1.12
C SER A 57 3.05 -15.50 0.47
N ALA A 58 2.37 -14.46 -0.02
CA ALA A 58 1.13 -14.54 -0.76
C ALA A 58 1.33 -14.18 -2.24
N ILE A 59 0.72 -14.94 -3.14
CA ILE A 59 0.84 -14.76 -4.60
C ILE A 59 -0.36 -13.95 -5.12
N LEU A 60 -0.10 -13.03 -6.05
CA LEU A 60 -1.16 -12.29 -6.75
C LEU A 60 -2.05 -13.24 -7.55
N LYS A 61 -3.36 -13.01 -7.52
CA LYS A 61 -4.29 -13.77 -8.34
C LYS A 61 -4.31 -13.23 -9.76
N THR A 62 -4.21 -14.12 -10.74
CA THR A 62 -4.30 -13.82 -12.17
C THR A 62 -5.50 -14.51 -12.81
N VAL A 63 -5.95 -13.99 -13.96
CA VAL A 63 -7.03 -14.58 -14.76
C VAL A 63 -6.47 -15.76 -15.54
N GLY A 64 -6.77 -16.98 -15.08
CA GLY A 64 -6.22 -18.21 -15.67
C GLY A 64 -4.69 -18.16 -15.71
N ASP A 65 -4.12 -18.51 -16.86
CA ASP A 65 -2.67 -18.50 -17.10
C ASP A 65 -2.16 -17.18 -17.73
N SER A 66 -2.93 -16.10 -17.64
CA SER A 66 -2.52 -14.78 -18.15
C SER A 66 -1.84 -13.92 -17.08
N ASP A 67 -1.22 -12.81 -17.49
CA ASP A 67 -0.67 -11.79 -16.58
C ASP A 67 -1.74 -10.79 -16.09
N GLU A 68 -3.02 -10.99 -16.44
CA GLU A 68 -4.09 -10.10 -16.02
C GLU A 68 -4.40 -10.30 -14.53
N ILE A 69 -4.17 -9.26 -13.72
CA ILE A 69 -4.43 -9.26 -12.27
C ILE A 69 -5.94 -9.27 -11.99
N VAL A 70 -6.40 -10.25 -11.22
CA VAL A 70 -7.77 -10.27 -10.68
C VAL A 70 -7.92 -9.17 -9.62
N ARG A 71 -8.99 -8.40 -9.69
CA ARG A 71 -9.24 -7.26 -8.80
C ARG A 71 -10.50 -7.44 -7.97
N ASP A 72 -10.49 -6.87 -6.77
CA ASP A 72 -11.68 -6.77 -5.93
C ASP A 72 -12.65 -5.68 -6.44
N LEU A 73 -13.80 -5.56 -5.77
CA LEU A 73 -14.84 -4.58 -6.13
C LEU A 73 -14.37 -3.12 -6.02
N HIS A 74 -13.26 -2.87 -5.34
CA HIS A 74 -12.63 -1.55 -5.21
C HIS A 74 -11.55 -1.31 -6.28
N GLY A 75 -11.24 -2.30 -7.10
CA GLY A 75 -10.24 -2.24 -8.16
C GLY A 75 -8.81 -2.54 -7.67
N ASN A 76 -8.63 -3.01 -6.44
CA ASN A 76 -7.34 -3.40 -5.88
C ASN A 76 -7.04 -4.86 -6.20
N ALA A 77 -5.76 -5.21 -6.34
CA ALA A 77 -5.33 -6.56 -6.70
C ALA A 77 -5.68 -7.60 -5.62
N LEU A 78 -6.23 -8.74 -6.02
CA LEU A 78 -6.48 -9.88 -5.12
C LEU A 78 -5.23 -10.74 -4.94
N GLY A 79 -5.10 -11.33 -3.75
CA GLY A 79 -3.88 -12.07 -3.37
C GLY A 79 -2.71 -11.12 -3.15
N GLY A 80 -1.49 -11.65 -3.23
CA GLY A 80 -0.28 -10.89 -2.99
C GLY A 80 -0.16 -10.41 -1.54
N VAL A 81 0.81 -9.53 -1.29
CA VAL A 81 0.95 -8.82 -0.03
C VAL A 81 -0.14 -7.75 0.07
N ARG A 82 -1.22 -8.06 0.79
CA ARG A 82 -2.30 -7.10 1.09
C ARG A 82 -1.98 -6.33 2.36
N THR A 83 -2.36 -5.06 2.38
CA THR A 83 -2.02 -4.09 3.43
C THR A 83 -3.25 -3.27 3.81
N ILE A 84 -3.10 -2.32 4.75
CA ILE A 84 -4.15 -1.32 5.04
C ILE A 84 -4.65 -0.59 3.79
N HIS A 85 -3.80 -0.40 2.79
CA HIS A 85 -4.18 0.35 1.60
C HIS A 85 -5.11 -0.45 0.67
N THR A 86 -5.17 -1.78 0.82
CA THR A 86 -6.03 -2.67 0.02
C THR A 86 -7.18 -3.27 0.83
N ASP A 87 -6.99 -3.52 2.13
CA ASP A 87 -7.98 -4.18 3.02
C ASP A 87 -8.74 -3.24 3.95
N ALA A 88 -8.29 -1.97 4.02
CA ALA A 88 -9.05 -0.82 4.50
C ALA A 88 -8.87 0.35 3.50
N PRO A 89 -9.26 0.15 2.22
CA PRO A 89 -8.91 1.07 1.15
C PRO A 89 -9.61 2.43 1.29
N LEU A 90 -8.85 3.50 1.06
CA LEU A 90 -9.35 4.87 0.83
C LEU A 90 -9.26 5.26 -0.65
N ALA A 91 -8.53 4.48 -1.43
CA ALA A 91 -8.25 4.70 -2.83
C ALA A 91 -8.13 3.35 -3.54
N ARG A 92 -8.26 3.37 -4.86
CA ARG A 92 -7.80 2.27 -5.70
C ARG A 92 -6.31 2.47 -5.97
N LEU A 93 -5.49 1.44 -5.73
CA LEU A 93 -4.06 1.44 -6.00
C LEU A 93 -3.70 0.70 -7.27
N VAL A 94 -2.76 1.27 -8.02
CA VAL A 94 -2.10 0.61 -9.15
C VAL A 94 -0.60 0.87 -9.06
N ALA A 95 0.21 -0.19 -9.08
CA ALA A 95 1.67 -0.11 -9.09
C ALA A 95 2.24 0.28 -10.46
N ALA A 96 1.65 1.27 -11.12
CA ALA A 96 2.08 1.76 -12.42
C ALA A 96 1.83 3.27 -12.55
N THR A 97 2.72 3.93 -13.28
CA THR A 97 2.52 5.32 -13.72
C THR A 97 1.50 5.34 -14.87
N PRO A 98 0.43 6.15 -14.80
CA PRO A 98 -0.47 6.37 -15.92
C PRO A 98 0.34 6.91 -17.11
N LYS A 99 0.39 6.16 -18.20
CA LYS A 99 1.14 6.39 -19.46
C LYS A 99 1.82 7.77 -19.61
N GLY A 100 3.15 7.78 -19.72
CA GLY A 100 3.95 8.92 -20.12
C GLY A 100 5.43 8.63 -19.98
N ARG A 101 6.29 9.15 -20.87
CA ARG A 101 7.73 9.20 -20.61
C ARG A 101 7.99 10.35 -19.63
N PRO A 102 8.93 10.20 -18.69
CA PRO A 102 9.72 9.01 -18.34
C PRO A 102 8.91 7.94 -17.58
N ASN A 103 9.31 6.68 -17.75
CA ASN A 103 8.79 5.55 -16.99
C ASN A 103 9.29 5.62 -15.54
N TRP A 104 8.64 6.42 -14.70
CA TRP A 104 8.91 6.42 -13.27
C TRP A 104 8.27 5.18 -12.64
N TYR A 105 9.04 4.45 -11.83
CA TYR A 105 8.54 3.34 -11.00
C TYR A 105 7.91 3.89 -9.73
N TRP A 106 6.83 4.66 -9.88
CA TRP A 106 5.99 5.14 -8.79
C TRP A 106 4.55 4.69 -9.03
N GLY A 107 3.85 4.31 -7.97
CA GLY A 107 2.45 3.91 -8.07
C GLY A 107 1.52 5.10 -8.33
N SER A 108 0.29 4.83 -8.74
CA SER A 108 -0.78 5.81 -8.78
C SER A 108 -1.96 5.33 -7.95
N GLU A 109 -2.72 6.28 -7.41
CA GLU A 109 -3.90 6.02 -6.63
C GLU A 109 -5.07 6.90 -7.05
N TRP A 110 -6.27 6.33 -7.04
CA TRP A 110 -7.52 7.06 -7.29
C TRP A 110 -8.30 7.13 -5.97
N PRO A 111 -8.22 8.26 -5.24
CA PRO A 111 -8.95 8.43 -4.00
C PRO A 111 -10.46 8.24 -4.18
N PHE A 112 -11.09 7.61 -3.21
CA PHE A 112 -12.54 7.50 -3.18
C PHE A 112 -13.14 8.85 -2.77
N HIS A 113 -14.19 9.25 -3.48
CA HIS A 113 -14.94 10.45 -3.10
C HIS A 113 -15.66 10.23 -1.74
N ALA A 114 -15.94 11.32 -1.03
CA ALA A 114 -16.52 11.29 0.32
C ALA A 114 -17.80 10.43 0.41
N LYS A 115 -18.68 10.48 -0.60
CA LYS A 115 -19.87 9.61 -0.64
C LYS A 115 -19.52 8.12 -0.58
N LYS A 116 -18.51 7.65 -1.33
CA LYS A 116 -18.10 6.24 -1.34
C LYS A 116 -17.46 5.84 -0.02
N LEU A 117 -16.70 6.73 0.60
CA LEU A 117 -16.12 6.48 1.93
C LEU A 117 -17.21 6.37 3.00
N LYS A 118 -18.26 7.20 2.94
CA LYS A 118 -19.44 7.09 3.82
C LYS A 118 -20.24 5.82 3.54
N ASP A 119 -20.42 5.44 2.27
CA ASP A 119 -21.11 4.21 1.92
C ASP A 119 -20.31 2.97 2.40
N LEU A 120 -18.97 3.01 2.34
CA LEU A 120 -18.09 1.90 2.70
C LEU A 120 -17.87 1.75 4.22
N TYR A 121 -17.65 2.86 4.93
CA TYR A 121 -17.26 2.86 6.33
C TYR A 121 -18.30 3.45 7.27
N PHE A 122 -19.34 4.13 6.76
CA PHE A 122 -20.33 4.89 7.54
C PHE A 122 -19.76 6.11 8.29
N SER A 123 -18.62 5.97 8.98
CA SER A 123 -17.92 7.04 9.69
C SER A 123 -16.42 6.84 9.70
N THR A 124 -15.68 7.90 10.02
CA THR A 124 -14.23 7.86 10.24
C THR A 124 -13.84 6.96 11.41
N ALA A 125 -14.69 6.84 12.45
CA ALA A 125 -14.44 5.96 13.59
C ALA A 125 -14.45 4.48 13.19
N ILE A 126 -15.41 4.07 12.37
CA ILE A 126 -15.49 2.70 11.84
C ILE A 126 -14.33 2.41 10.87
N TYR A 127 -13.96 3.38 10.04
CA TYR A 127 -12.75 3.27 9.22
C TYR A 127 -11.51 3.02 10.09
N ARG A 128 -11.30 3.81 11.16
CA ARG A 128 -10.14 3.67 12.04
C ARG A 128 -10.13 2.32 12.77
N GLN A 129 -11.29 1.81 13.18
CA GLN A 129 -11.42 0.47 13.77
C GLN A 129 -11.00 -0.60 12.76
N ARG A 130 -11.52 -0.54 11.51
CA ARG A 130 -11.16 -1.47 10.45
C ARG A 130 -9.68 -1.40 10.10
N ALA A 131 -9.14 -0.20 9.96
CA ALA A 131 -7.73 0.02 9.68
C ALA A 131 -6.82 -0.54 10.80
N GLY A 132 -7.19 -0.33 12.07
CA GLY A 132 -6.47 -0.91 13.21
C GLY A 132 -6.52 -2.44 13.24
N GLN A 133 -7.62 -3.05 12.80
CA GLN A 133 -7.70 -4.50 12.64
C GLN A 133 -6.75 -4.98 11.54
N VAL A 134 -6.77 -4.35 10.38
CA VAL A 134 -5.89 -4.73 9.25
C VAL A 134 -4.41 -4.54 9.60
N LEU A 135 -4.04 -3.49 10.34
CA LEU A 135 -2.67 -3.32 10.83
C LEU A 135 -2.20 -4.51 11.67
N ARG A 136 -3.05 -5.01 12.57
CA ARG A 136 -2.74 -6.22 13.36
C ARG A 136 -2.61 -7.45 12.48
N GLU A 137 -3.54 -7.65 11.54
CA GLU A 137 -3.49 -8.75 10.57
C GLU A 137 -2.18 -8.72 9.76
N CYS A 138 -1.67 -7.54 9.38
CA CYS A 138 -0.39 -7.40 8.71
C CYS A 138 0.82 -7.72 9.61
N ILE A 139 0.77 -7.36 10.90
CA ILE A 139 1.82 -7.72 11.86
C ILE A 139 1.85 -9.24 12.06
N ASP A 140 0.69 -9.85 12.30
CA ASP A 140 0.57 -11.30 12.52
C ASP A 140 1.03 -12.09 11.30
N ALA A 141 0.82 -11.57 10.09
CA ALA A 141 1.29 -12.16 8.84
C ALA A 141 2.78 -11.91 8.55
N GLY A 142 3.48 -11.09 9.35
CA GLY A 142 4.87 -10.71 9.12
C GLY A 142 5.08 -9.72 7.96
N PHE A 143 4.03 -9.00 7.56
CA PHE A 143 4.11 -7.98 6.50
C PHE A 143 4.37 -6.56 7.02
N LEU A 144 4.28 -6.34 8.33
CA LEU A 144 4.65 -5.09 8.99
C LEU A 144 5.36 -5.37 10.32
N LEU A 145 6.28 -4.49 10.67
CA LEU A 145 6.83 -4.39 12.03
C LEU A 145 5.93 -3.50 12.89
N ASP A 146 5.95 -3.70 14.21
CA ASP A 146 5.16 -2.89 15.15
C ASP A 146 5.42 -1.39 15.01
N ALA A 147 6.70 -1.00 14.85
CA ALA A 147 7.10 0.40 14.70
C ALA A 147 6.55 1.04 13.41
N ASP A 148 6.51 0.28 12.32
CA ASP A 148 5.96 0.74 11.04
C ASP A 148 4.43 0.84 11.10
N ALA A 149 3.78 -0.12 11.76
CA ALA A 149 2.33 -0.09 11.98
C ALA A 149 1.91 1.12 12.83
N GLU A 150 2.66 1.47 13.87
CA GLU A 150 2.42 2.67 14.67
C GLU A 150 2.60 3.95 13.86
N THR A 151 3.60 3.98 12.97
CA THR A 151 3.79 5.10 12.04
C THR A 151 2.60 5.24 11.09
N LEU A 152 2.12 4.14 10.51
CA LEU A 152 0.90 4.16 9.67
C LEU A 152 -0.33 4.62 10.45
N ARG A 153 -0.50 4.17 11.69
CA ARG A 153 -1.61 4.57 12.56
C ARG A 153 -1.65 6.08 12.74
N ARG A 154 -0.52 6.68 13.14
CA ARG A 154 -0.40 8.12 13.40
C ARG A 154 -0.47 8.97 12.14
N GLU A 155 0.27 8.58 11.11
CA GLU A 155 0.48 9.44 9.96
C GLU A 155 -0.55 9.26 8.86
N THR A 156 -1.28 8.14 8.87
CA THR A 156 -2.35 7.85 7.90
C THR A 156 -3.69 7.77 8.59
N VAL A 157 -3.89 6.77 9.44
CA VAL A 157 -5.21 6.39 9.95
C VAL A 157 -5.86 7.52 10.76
N GLU A 158 -5.10 8.17 11.64
CA GLU A 158 -5.59 9.28 12.45
C GLU A 158 -5.89 10.54 11.62
N LYS A 159 -5.17 10.76 10.52
CA LYS A 159 -5.34 11.95 9.66
C LYS A 159 -6.55 11.87 8.74
N VAL A 160 -7.17 10.69 8.59
CA VAL A 160 -8.34 10.51 7.72
C VAL A 160 -9.55 11.25 8.28
N SER A 161 -10.20 12.02 7.40
CA SER A 161 -11.47 12.69 7.65
C SER A 161 -12.30 12.71 6.36
N PHE A 162 -13.58 12.34 6.43
CA PHE A 162 -14.54 12.36 5.33
C PHE A 162 -15.99 12.45 5.83
#